data_AF-A0A3S4M1K3-F1
#
_entry.id   AF-A0A3S4M1K3-F1
#
_cell.length_a   1.000
_cell.length_b   1.000
_cell.length_c   1.000
_cell.angle_alpha   90.00
_cell.angle_beta   90.00
_cell.angle_gamma   90.00
#
_symmetry.space_group_name_H-M   'P 1'
#
loop_
_entity.id
_entity.type
_entity.pdbx_description
1 polymer ?
#
loop_
_entity_poly.entity_id
_entity_poly.type
_entity_poly.pdbx_seq_one_letter_code
_entity_poly.pdbx_strand_id
1 'polypeptide(L)'
;MESLLAALACHDDTGEVDKHRNTALEAITDTGGQWNGGAFDWASDSDSRLGPVLELVTGGVYIWLPFSQIRSLESPQPTRLTDLLWKTR
;
A
#
# COMPACT_ATOMS: atom_id res chain seq x y z
N MET A 1 5.78 -7.68 -4.38
CA MET A 1 4.61 -8.24 -3.66
C MET A 1 4.98 -9.50 -2.90
N GLU A 2 5.39 -10.58 -3.58
CA GLU A 2 5.80 -11.86 -2.96
C GLU A 2 6.80 -11.68 -1.79
N SER A 3 7.83 -10.84 -1.97
CA SER A 3 8.80 -10.58 -0.90
C SER A 3 8.24 -9.82 0.30
N LEU A 4 7.19 -9.00 0.14
CA LEU A 4 6.51 -8.37 1.29
C LEU A 4 5.65 -9.38 2.05
N LEU A 5 5.00 -10.31 1.34
CA LEU A 5 4.27 -11.41 1.93
C LEU A 5 5.21 -12.35 2.70
N ALA A 6 6.39 -12.62 2.15
CA ALA A 6 7.43 -13.39 2.83
C ALA A 6 7.90 -12.70 4.12
N ALA A 7 8.10 -11.37 4.10
CA ALA A 7 8.46 -10.61 5.30
C ALA A 7 7.38 -10.68 6.39
N LEU A 8 6.10 -10.65 6.03
CA LEU A 8 4.99 -10.81 6.97
C LEU A 8 4.86 -12.22 7.54
N ALA A 9 5.28 -13.24 6.79
CA ALA A 9 5.23 -14.64 7.19
C ALA A 9 6.40 -15.05 8.10
N CYS A 10 7.39 -14.17 8.33
CA CYS A 10 8.47 -14.43 9.28
C CYS A 10 8.00 -14.08 10.70
N HIS A 11 8.01 -15.06 11.60
CA HIS A 11 7.41 -14.93 12.93
C HIS A 11 8.40 -14.44 14.01
N ASP A 12 9.71 -14.66 13.86
CA ASP A 12 10.67 -14.50 14.98
C ASP A 12 12.06 -13.95 14.62
N ASP A 13 12.42 -13.81 13.33
CA ASP A 13 13.73 -13.30 12.91
C ASP A 13 13.60 -11.92 12.26
N THR A 14 13.85 -10.87 13.05
CA THR A 14 13.78 -9.48 12.59
C THR A 14 14.76 -9.17 11.46
N GLY A 15 15.91 -9.86 11.40
CA GLY A 15 16.92 -9.64 10.38
C GLY A 15 16.47 -10.13 9.00
N GLU A 16 15.87 -11.32 8.93
CA GLU A 16 15.32 -11.85 7.68
C GLU A 16 14.04 -11.09 7.26
N VAL A 17 13.21 -10.66 8.21
CA VAL A 17 12.06 -9.77 7.95
C VAL A 17 12.52 -8.49 7.24
N ASP A 18 13.53 -7.80 7.79
CA ASP A 18 14.01 -6.55 7.24
C ASP A 18 14.65 -6.73 5.87
N LYS A 19 15.39 -7.83 5.66
CA LYS A 19 15.99 -8.16 4.38
C LYS A 19 14.93 -8.39 3.29
N HIS A 20 13.93 -9.22 3.57
CA HIS A 20 12.84 -9.48 2.62
C HIS A 20 12.07 -8.20 2.29
N ARG A 21 11.80 -7.36 3.30
CA ARG A 21 11.15 -6.05 3.11
C ARG A 21 12.00 -5.13 2.24
N ASN A 22 13.27 -4.95 2.56
CA ASN A 22 14.16 -4.06 1.80
C ASN A 22 14.29 -4.51 0.34
N THR A 23 14.50 -5.80 0.10
CA THR A 23 14.51 -6.36 -1.27
C THR A 23 13.19 -6.08 -2.00
N ALA A 24 12.06 -6.17 -1.31
CA ALA A 24 10.77 -5.88 -1.91
C ALA A 24 10.61 -4.40 -2.27
N LEU A 25 10.98 -3.51 -1.36
CA LEU A 25 10.86 -2.06 -1.54
C LEU A 25 11.82 -1.54 -2.62
N GLU A 26 13.05 -2.03 -2.65
CA GLU A 26 14.05 -1.71 -3.70
C GLU A 26 13.61 -2.13 -5.10
N ALA A 27 12.81 -3.20 -5.20
CA ALA A 27 12.29 -3.68 -6.48
C ALA A 27 11.07 -2.90 -6.99
N ILE A 28 10.45 -2.04 -6.16
CA ILE A 28 9.28 -1.27 -6.58
C ILE A 28 9.72 -0.02 -7.33
N THR A 29 9.03 0.27 -8.43
CA THR A 29 9.24 1.51 -9.19
C THR A 29 8.49 2.67 -8.55
N ASP A 30 9.21 3.74 -8.22
CA ASP A 30 8.62 4.99 -7.78
C ASP A 30 7.60 5.49 -8.81
N THR A 31 6.40 5.81 -8.32
CA THR A 31 5.30 6.29 -9.14
C THR A 31 4.93 7.70 -8.68
N GLY A 32 5.21 8.68 -9.54
CA GLY A 32 4.80 10.07 -9.33
C GLY A 32 3.36 10.33 -9.75
N GLY A 33 2.85 11.50 -9.39
CA GLY A 33 1.48 11.88 -9.68
C GLY A 33 1.13 13.29 -9.26
N GLN A 34 -0.17 13.54 -9.16
CA GLN A 34 -0.75 14.79 -8.69
C GLN A 34 -1.70 14.48 -7.54
N TRP A 35 -1.66 15.31 -6.50
CA TRP A 35 -2.64 15.30 -5.43
C TRP A 35 -3.17 16.72 -5.23
N ASN A 36 -4.21 16.89 -4.41
CA ASN A 36 -4.90 18.19 -4.22
C ASN A 36 -3.96 19.35 -3.81
N GLY A 37 -2.75 19.07 -3.32
CA GLY A 37 -1.73 20.06 -2.95
C GLY A 37 -0.56 20.21 -3.92
N GLY A 38 -0.52 19.48 -5.05
CA GLY A 38 0.51 19.62 -6.09
C GLY A 38 1.04 18.32 -6.68
N ALA A 39 2.15 18.42 -7.39
CA ALA A 39 2.87 17.28 -7.96
C ALA A 39 3.69 16.55 -6.89
N PHE A 40 3.86 15.24 -7.06
CA PHE A 40 4.78 14.43 -6.27
C PHE A 40 5.53 13.46 -7.18
N ASP A 41 6.79 13.15 -6.83
CA ASP A 41 7.63 12.23 -7.60
C ASP A 41 7.48 10.78 -7.14
N TRP A 42 7.09 10.57 -5.88
CA TRP A 42 6.82 9.26 -5.29
C TRP A 42 5.78 9.38 -4.17
N ALA A 43 5.12 8.28 -3.85
CA ALA A 43 4.22 8.17 -2.71
C ALA A 43 4.33 6.76 -2.10
N SER A 44 4.13 6.66 -0.79
CA SER A 44 4.15 5.40 -0.04
C SER A 44 3.17 5.47 1.12
N ASP A 45 2.68 4.32 1.57
CA ASP A 45 2.07 4.22 2.90
C ASP A 45 3.13 4.51 3.99
N SER A 46 2.71 5.08 5.11
CA SER A 46 3.59 5.36 6.25
C SER A 46 3.89 4.10 7.07
N ASP A 47 3.07 3.06 6.92
CA ASP A 47 3.38 1.72 7.39
C ASP A 47 4.50 1.11 6.54
N SER A 48 5.69 1.02 7.14
CA SER A 48 6.89 0.50 6.48
C SER A 48 6.76 -0.96 6.02
N ARG A 49 5.77 -1.71 6.51
CA ARG A 49 5.52 -3.09 6.09
C ARG A 49 4.91 -3.16 4.68
N LEU A 50 4.25 -2.10 4.23
CA LEU A 50 3.55 -2.05 2.95
C LEU A 50 4.36 -1.31 1.89
N GLY A 51 4.84 -0.10 2.21
CA GLY A 51 5.43 0.77 1.21
C GLY A 51 4.39 1.33 0.22
N PRO A 52 4.69 1.45 -1.09
CA PRO A 52 3.78 1.99 -2.10
C PRO A 52 2.71 0.97 -2.56
N VAL A 53 1.94 0.47 -1.60
CA VAL A 53 0.90 -0.55 -1.79
C VAL A 53 -0.39 -0.07 -1.12
N LEU A 54 -1.51 -0.22 -1.80
CA LEU A 54 -2.86 0.03 -1.30
C LEU A 54 -3.54 -1.28 -0.91
N GLU A 55 -4.09 -1.34 0.29
CA GLU A 55 -5.01 -2.40 0.68
C GLU A 55 -6.40 -2.13 0.07
N LEU A 56 -6.98 -3.13 -0.59
CA LEU A 56 -8.28 -3.01 -1.25
C LEU A 56 -9.12 -4.25 -1.02
N VAL A 57 -10.41 -4.05 -0.73
CA VAL A 57 -11.42 -5.11 -0.78
C VAL A 57 -12.29 -4.91 -2.00
N THR A 58 -12.26 -5.85 -2.95
CA THR A 58 -13.06 -5.80 -4.17
C THR A 58 -13.59 -7.19 -4.51
N GLY A 59 -14.84 -7.28 -4.97
CA GLY A 59 -15.48 -8.57 -5.25
C GLY A 59 -15.53 -9.52 -4.04
N GLY A 60 -15.47 -9.00 -2.82
CA GLY A 60 -15.42 -9.79 -1.58
C GLY A 60 -14.04 -10.35 -1.23
N VAL A 61 -12.98 -9.98 -1.96
CA VAL A 61 -11.61 -10.43 -1.75
C VAL A 61 -10.73 -9.26 -1.31
N TYR A 62 -9.89 -9.50 -0.31
CA TYR A 62 -8.85 -8.58 0.13
C TYR A 62 -7.59 -8.79 -0.72
N ILE A 63 -7.07 -7.71 -1.29
CA ILE A 63 -5.87 -7.70 -2.12
C ILE A 63 -4.95 -6.55 -1.75
N TRP A 64 -3.68 -6.72 -2.11
CA TRP A 64 -2.69 -5.66 -2.12
C TRP A 64 -2.48 -5.18 -3.56
N LEU A 65 -2.64 -3.88 -3.79
CA LEU A 65 -2.53 -3.25 -5.09
C LEU A 65 -1.34 -2.28 -5.12
N PRO A 66 -0.30 -2.50 -5.95
CA PRO A 66 0.79 -1.54 -6.10
C PRO A 66 0.29 -0.18 -6.60
N PHE A 67 0.85 0.92 -6.08
CA PHE A 67 0.49 2.27 -6.54
C PHE A 67 0.74 2.48 -8.04
N SER A 68 1.74 1.80 -8.62
CA SER A 68 2.04 1.83 -10.05
C SER A 68 0.91 1.31 -10.94
N GLN A 69 -0.05 0.57 -10.38
CA GLN A 69 -1.24 0.08 -11.08
C GLN A 69 -2.47 1.00 -10.90
N ILE A 70 -2.36 2.06 -10.10
CA ILE A 70 -3.43 3.00 -9.83
C ILE A 70 -3.38 4.15 -10.84
N ARG A 71 -4.44 4.28 -11.64
CA ARG A 71 -4.59 5.43 -12.55
C ARG A 71 -5.09 6.68 -11.81
N SER A 72 -5.99 6.50 -10.85
CA SER A 72 -6.61 7.57 -10.06
C SER A 72 -7.21 6.98 -8.78
N LEU A 73 -7.17 7.73 -7.69
CA LEU A 73 -7.81 7.39 -6.43
C LEU A 73 -8.63 8.59 -5.97
N GLU A 74 -9.89 8.36 -5.61
CA GLU A 74 -10.78 9.37 -5.02
C GLU A 74 -11.25 8.85 -3.66
N SER A 75 -11.33 9.73 -2.67
CA SER A 75 -11.78 9.39 -1.31
C SER A 75 -12.72 10.49 -0.81
N PRO A 76 -14.04 10.35 -0.99
CA PRO A 76 -15.00 11.33 -0.51
C PRO A 76 -15.08 11.32 1.02
N GLN A 77 -15.76 12.35 1.55
CA GLN A 77 -15.98 12.48 2.97
C GLN A 77 -16.79 11.27 3.51
N PRO A 78 -16.39 10.66 4.65
CA PRO A 78 -17.17 9.58 5.26
C PRO A 78 -18.62 10.03 5.52
N THR A 79 -19.59 9.19 5.15
CA THR A 79 -21.03 9.46 5.37
C THR A 79 -21.64 8.58 6.46
N ARG A 80 -20.99 7.44 6.73
CA ARG A 80 -21.40 6.45 7.74
C ARG A 80 -20.23 6.18 8.69
N LEU A 81 -20.53 5.73 9.90
CA LEU A 81 -19.50 5.33 10.87
C LEU A 81 -18.56 4.25 10.32
N THR A 82 -19.10 3.31 9.52
CA THR A 82 -18.30 2.26 8.89
C THR A 82 -17.32 2.78 7.85
N ASP A 83 -17.58 3.95 7.26
CA ASP A 83 -16.68 4.58 6.27
C ASP A 83 -15.37 5.06 6.91
N LEU A 84 -15.31 5.16 8.24
CA LEU A 84 -14.10 5.45 9.02
C LEU A 84 -13.20 4.22 9.17
N LEU A 85 -13.76 3.01 9.05
CA LEU A 85 -13.01 1.75 9.11
C LEU A 85 -12.66 1.27 7.70
N TRP A 86 -13.62 1.31 6.79
CA TRP A 86 -13.47 0.90 5.40
C TRP A 86 -14.10 1.95 4.50
N LYS A 87 -13.27 2.61 3.67
CA LYS A 87 -13.77 3.54 2.65
C LYS A 87 -14.49 2.76 1.55
N THR A 88 -15.83 2.81 1.56
CA THR A 88 -16.69 2.01 0.67
C THR A 88 -17.35 2.81 -0.45
N ARG A 89 -17.13 4.11 -0.50
CA ARG A 89 -17.71 5.06 -1.47
C ARG A 89 -16.73 6.18 -1.73
#